data_AF-A0A7C0UGK5-F1
#
_entry.id   AF-A0A7C0UGK5-F1
#
_cell.length_a   1.000
_cell.length_b   1.000
_cell.length_c   1.000
_cell.angle_alpha   90.00
_cell.angle_beta   90.00
_cell.angle_gamma   90.00
#
_symmetry.space_group_name_H-M   'P 1'
#
loop_
_entity.id
_entity.type
_entity.pdbx_description
1 polymer ?
#
loop_
_entity_poly.entity_id
_entity_poly.type
_entity_poly.pdbx_seq_one_letter_code
_entity_poly.pdbx_strand_id
1 'polypeptide(L)'
;MSRGLGGNIVGTARPDSPAERAGIRPGDMLLTVNKKRIHDSIDLVFYTDSLDLNISVKRKDRIIRTTVIRDEGEDLGIELRPFRIKTCRNRCIFCFVSQLPKGLRRSLYIKDEDFRMSFLYGSYITLSNITPAEKKRIIEQRLSPLYISVHSTDREIRNTLLGNNNAADIMKELKWLAKNRIRIHVQIVLCPGYNDGDKLMSTINDLHKFYPYVSSIAVVPV
;
A
#
# COMPACT_ATOMS: atom_id res chain seq x y z
N MET A 1 -3.99 -22.35 -6.59
CA MET A 1 -2.76 -21.78 -7.17
C MET A 1 -3.06 -20.37 -7.68
N SER A 2 -2.68 -19.33 -6.93
CA SER A 2 -3.01 -17.92 -7.23
C SER A 2 -2.07 -17.34 -8.30
N ARG A 3 -2.46 -17.45 -9.58
CA ARG A 3 -1.82 -16.67 -10.66
C ARG A 3 -2.26 -15.20 -10.55
N GLY A 4 -1.27 -14.31 -10.65
CA GLY A 4 -1.33 -12.87 -10.38
C GLY A 4 -2.51 -12.15 -11.01
N LEU A 5 -3.21 -11.38 -10.19
CA LEU A 5 -4.40 -10.62 -10.57
C LEU A 5 -4.00 -9.19 -10.96
N GLY A 6 -3.90 -8.96 -12.27
CA GLY A 6 -4.02 -7.66 -12.95
C GLY A 6 -2.85 -6.69 -12.85
N GLY A 7 -2.20 -6.57 -11.68
CA GLY A 7 -1.28 -5.46 -11.38
C GLY A 7 -0.04 -5.37 -12.26
N ASN A 8 0.38 -6.47 -12.88
CA ASN A 8 1.53 -6.51 -13.78
C ASN A 8 1.15 -6.70 -15.26
N ILE A 9 -0.12 -6.47 -15.61
CA ILE A 9 -0.56 -6.50 -17.01
C ILE A 9 -0.40 -5.10 -17.58
N VAL A 10 0.23 -4.97 -18.74
CA VAL A 10 0.31 -3.72 -19.49
C VAL A 10 -1.11 -3.31 -19.91
N GLY A 11 -1.60 -2.21 -19.35
CA GLY A 11 -2.83 -1.56 -19.77
C GLY A 11 -2.61 -0.75 -21.03
N THR A 12 -1.54 0.06 -21.03
CA THR A 12 -1.16 0.94 -22.12
C THR A 12 0.34 0.83 -22.37
N ALA A 13 0.72 0.76 -23.64
CA ALA A 13 2.05 1.14 -24.11
C ALA A 13 1.85 2.40 -24.96
N ARG A 14 2.40 3.55 -24.53
CA ARG A 14 2.13 4.82 -25.21
C ARG A 14 2.74 4.84 -26.61
N PRO A 15 2.06 5.42 -27.62
CA PRO A 15 2.63 5.59 -28.95
C PRO A 15 3.97 6.32 -28.89
N ASP A 16 4.90 5.92 -29.76
CA ASP A 16 6.24 6.47 -29.91
C ASP A 16 7.11 6.37 -28.65
N SER A 17 6.68 5.61 -27.63
CA SER A 17 7.44 5.43 -26.39
C SER A 17 8.55 4.37 -26.52
N PRO A 18 9.57 4.41 -25.64
CA PRO A 18 10.60 3.37 -25.57
C PRO A 18 10.02 1.96 -25.52
N ALA A 19 8.97 1.75 -24.73
CA ALA A 19 8.33 0.44 -24.58
C ALA A 19 7.67 -0.04 -25.88
N GLU A 20 6.96 0.84 -26.59
CA GLU A 20 6.33 0.48 -27.87
C GLU A 20 7.40 0.17 -28.93
N ARG A 21 8.43 1.01 -29.05
CA ARG A 21 9.58 0.79 -29.96
C ARG A 21 10.27 -0.56 -29.69
N ALA A 22 10.37 -0.94 -28.41
CA ALA A 22 10.89 -2.24 -27.99
C ALA A 22 9.90 -3.42 -28.12
N GLY A 23 8.70 -3.16 -28.65
CA GLY A 23 7.69 -4.15 -29.01
C GLY A 23 6.76 -4.59 -27.88
N ILE A 24 6.73 -3.87 -26.75
CA ILE A 24 5.80 -4.10 -25.64
C ILE A 24 4.40 -3.64 -26.06
N ARG A 25 3.37 -4.42 -25.72
CA ARG A 25 2.00 -4.16 -26.16
C ARG A 25 1.00 -4.24 -25.00
N PRO A 26 -0.14 -3.52 -25.09
CA PRO A 26 -1.28 -3.76 -24.21
C PRO A 26 -1.67 -5.24 -24.13
N GLY A 27 -1.91 -5.72 -22.92
CA GLY A 27 -2.23 -7.13 -22.64
C GLY A 27 -1.01 -8.02 -22.36
N ASP A 28 0.21 -7.54 -22.58
CA ASP A 28 1.41 -8.24 -22.12
C ASP A 28 1.44 -8.32 -20.59
N MET A 29 1.86 -9.46 -20.05
CA MET A 29 2.14 -9.59 -18.63
C MET A 29 3.62 -9.32 -18.37
N LEU A 30 3.91 -8.19 -17.74
CA LEU A 30 5.26 -7.82 -17.36
C LEU A 30 5.76 -8.72 -16.23
N LEU A 31 6.76 -9.56 -16.52
CA LEU A 31 7.28 -10.55 -15.58
C LEU A 31 8.45 -9.98 -14.77
N THR A 32 9.45 -9.42 -15.46
CA THR A 32 10.65 -8.88 -14.82
C THR A 32 11.18 -7.63 -15.52
N VAL A 33 11.78 -6.73 -14.74
CA VAL A 33 12.70 -5.68 -15.19
C VAL A 33 14.05 -5.90 -14.51
N ASN A 34 15.15 -5.94 -15.26
CA ASN A 34 16.49 -6.16 -14.72
C ASN A 34 16.60 -7.39 -13.78
N LYS A 35 15.97 -8.50 -14.20
CA LYS A 35 15.84 -9.77 -13.44
C LYS A 35 15.06 -9.67 -12.12
N LYS A 36 14.47 -8.51 -11.80
CA LYS A 36 13.59 -8.31 -10.64
C LYS A 36 12.13 -8.48 -11.07
N ARG A 37 11.37 -9.22 -10.27
CA ARG A 37 9.97 -9.55 -10.57
C ARG A 37 9.07 -8.32 -10.41
N ILE A 38 8.15 -8.13 -11.35
CA ILE A 38 7.15 -7.06 -11.31
C ILE A 38 5.80 -7.62 -10.88
N HIS A 39 5.23 -7.06 -9.80
CA HIS A 39 3.89 -7.40 -9.32
C HIS A 39 2.89 -6.28 -9.59
N ASP A 40 3.33 -5.03 -9.57
CA ASP A 40 2.50 -3.84 -9.76
C ASP A 40 3.34 -2.61 -10.19
N SER A 41 2.69 -1.46 -10.32
CA SER A 41 3.30 -0.19 -10.74
C SER A 41 4.41 0.31 -9.81
N ILE A 42 4.37 -0.02 -8.51
CA ILE A 42 5.44 0.39 -7.58
C ILE A 42 6.73 -0.35 -7.93
N ASP A 43 6.64 -1.65 -8.22
CA ASP A 43 7.81 -2.42 -8.66
C ASP A 43 8.35 -1.91 -9.98
N LEU A 44 7.46 -1.55 -10.92
CA LEU A 44 7.88 -0.99 -12.20
C LEU A 44 8.73 0.26 -11.97
N VAL A 45 8.19 1.28 -11.30
CA VAL A 45 8.91 2.53 -11.04
C VAL A 45 10.22 2.28 -10.28
N PHE A 46 10.19 1.41 -9.27
CA PHE A 46 11.35 1.14 -8.43
C PHE A 46 12.50 0.42 -9.17
N TYR A 47 12.19 -0.44 -10.14
CA TYR A 47 13.21 -1.20 -10.89
C TYR A 47 13.58 -0.58 -12.23
N THR A 48 12.99 0.56 -12.60
CA THR A 48 13.28 1.29 -13.85
C THR A 48 14.10 2.55 -13.59
N ASP A 49 15.20 2.46 -12.85
CA ASP A 49 16.10 3.61 -12.63
C ASP A 49 17.16 3.74 -13.73
N SER A 50 17.46 2.65 -14.45
CA SER A 50 18.46 2.63 -15.52
C SER A 50 17.93 3.12 -16.88
N LEU A 51 18.83 3.55 -17.76
CA LEU A 51 18.52 3.88 -19.16
C LEU A 51 18.33 2.62 -20.02
N ASP A 52 19.12 1.59 -19.75
CA ASP A 52 19.01 0.27 -20.41
C ASP A 52 18.28 -0.72 -19.50
N LEU A 53 17.12 -1.19 -19.96
CA LEU A 53 16.24 -2.05 -19.18
C LEU A 53 16.05 -3.39 -19.86
N ASN A 54 16.46 -4.45 -19.17
CA ASN A 54 16.21 -5.83 -19.60
C ASN A 54 14.82 -6.26 -19.14
N ILE A 55 13.86 -6.28 -20.05
CA ILE A 55 12.46 -6.57 -19.76
C ILE A 55 12.08 -7.97 -20.24
N SER A 56 11.37 -8.73 -19.41
CA SER A 56 10.68 -9.94 -19.86
C SER A 56 9.17 -9.82 -19.70
N VAL A 57 8.45 -10.12 -20.78
CA VAL A 57 6.99 -10.13 -20.82
C VAL A 57 6.49 -11.51 -21.21
N LYS A 58 5.33 -11.90 -20.68
CA LYS A 58 4.56 -13.04 -21.16
C LYS A 58 3.45 -12.54 -22.08
N ARG A 59 3.49 -12.95 -23.34
CA ARG A 59 2.46 -12.71 -24.36
C ARG A 59 1.88 -14.05 -24.76
N LYS A 60 0.60 -14.29 -24.44
CA LYS A 60 -0.04 -15.62 -24.55
C LYS A 60 0.81 -16.64 -23.76
N ASP A 61 1.32 -17.69 -24.40
CA ASP A 61 2.16 -18.71 -23.76
C ASP A 61 3.66 -18.55 -24.02
N ARG A 62 4.08 -17.44 -24.63
CA ARG A 62 5.49 -17.17 -24.94
C ARG A 62 6.06 -16.13 -23.99
N ILE A 63 7.29 -16.36 -23.54
CA ILE A 63 8.09 -15.36 -22.83
C ILE A 63 8.95 -14.66 -23.87
N ILE A 64 8.78 -13.34 -23.98
CA ILE A 64 9.56 -12.47 -24.85
C ILE A 64 10.51 -11.67 -23.95
N ARG A 65 11.79 -11.65 -24.31
CA ARG A 65 12.79 -10.79 -23.67
C ARG A 65 13.16 -9.69 -24.65
N THR A 66 13.17 -8.45 -24.17
CA THR A 66 13.51 -7.29 -24.97
C THR A 66 14.34 -6.33 -24.13
N THR A 67 15.16 -5.53 -24.80
CA THR A 67 15.87 -4.42 -24.17
C THR A 67 15.13 -3.15 -24.53
N VAL A 68 14.74 -2.39 -23.51
CA VAL A 68 14.20 -1.05 -23.70
C VAL A 68 15.29 -0.05 -23.38
N ILE A 69 15.57 0.82 -24.35
CA ILE A 69 16.54 1.92 -24.23
C ILE A 69 15.73 3.20 -24.27
N ARG A 70 16.00 4.11 -23.33
CA ARG A 70 15.36 5.42 -23.22
C ARG A 70 16.39 6.49 -22.92
N ASP A 71 16.06 7.72 -23.25
CA ASP A 71 16.89 8.88 -22.91
C ASP A 71 16.71 9.29 -21.44
N GLU A 72 17.65 10.08 -20.92
CA GLU A 72 17.56 10.61 -19.56
C GLU A 72 16.31 11.48 -19.40
N GLY A 73 15.48 11.15 -18.41
CA GLY A 73 14.20 11.82 -18.18
C GLY A 73 13.05 11.38 -19.10
N GLU A 74 13.29 10.53 -20.10
CA GLU A 74 12.23 9.97 -20.94
C GLU A 74 11.43 8.91 -20.16
N ASP A 75 10.10 9.02 -20.17
CA ASP A 75 9.24 8.00 -19.55
C ASP A 75 9.17 6.74 -20.41
N LEU A 76 9.15 5.57 -19.77
CA LEU A 76 9.16 4.28 -20.46
C LEU A 76 7.93 4.08 -21.36
N GLY A 77 6.80 4.74 -21.03
CA GLY A 77 5.55 4.61 -21.75
C GLY A 77 4.71 3.41 -21.36
N ILE A 78 5.02 2.73 -20.25
CA ILE A 78 4.27 1.58 -19.75
C ILE A 78 3.35 2.02 -18.62
N GLU A 79 2.05 1.82 -18.80
CA GLU A 79 1.07 1.90 -17.72
C GLU A 79 0.50 0.52 -17.46
N LEU A 80 0.66 0.06 -16.21
CA LEU A 80 0.09 -1.21 -15.78
C LEU A 80 -1.37 -1.04 -15.37
N ARG A 81 -2.16 -2.09 -15.57
CA ARG A 81 -3.54 -2.13 -15.09
C ARG A 81 -3.58 -2.01 -13.56
N PRO A 82 -4.66 -1.46 -13.00
CA PRO A 82 -4.83 -1.40 -11.55
C PRO A 82 -4.66 -2.77 -10.89
N PHE A 83 -3.88 -2.81 -9.81
CA PHE A 83 -3.74 -4.00 -9.00
C PHE A 83 -4.98 -4.24 -8.14
N ARG A 84 -5.23 -5.51 -7.80
CA ARG A 84 -6.27 -5.82 -6.82
C ARG A 84 -5.87 -5.28 -5.45
N ILE A 85 -6.75 -4.47 -4.87
CA ILE A 85 -6.59 -3.90 -3.52
C ILE A 85 -6.84 -4.99 -2.48
N LYS A 86 -5.92 -5.10 -1.52
CA LYS A 86 -6.10 -5.91 -0.32
C LYS A 86 -7.17 -5.28 0.57
N THR A 87 -8.15 -6.09 0.99
CA THR A 87 -9.30 -5.59 1.76
C THR A 87 -9.18 -5.88 3.26
N CYS A 88 -9.70 -4.95 4.06
CA CYS A 88 -9.78 -5.05 5.52
C CYS A 88 -10.76 -6.15 5.96
N ARG A 89 -10.44 -6.82 7.07
CA ARG A 89 -11.32 -7.82 7.73
C ARG A 89 -11.82 -7.39 9.10
N ASN A 90 -11.41 -6.22 9.58
CA ASN A 90 -11.84 -5.68 10.88
C ASN A 90 -13.35 -5.40 10.87
N ARG A 91 -13.97 -5.46 12.05
CA ARG A 91 -15.40 -5.15 12.27
C ARG A 91 -15.51 -3.94 13.19
N CYS A 92 -14.82 -2.86 12.85
CA CYS A 92 -14.71 -1.69 13.72
C CYS A 92 -16.09 -1.12 14.05
N ILE A 93 -16.28 -0.70 15.30
CA ILE A 93 -17.56 -0.13 15.76
C ILE A 93 -17.93 1.17 15.02
N PHE A 94 -16.92 1.89 14.53
CA PHE A 94 -17.02 3.15 13.77
C PHE A 94 -16.82 2.96 12.26
N CYS A 95 -16.93 1.73 11.73
CA CYS A 95 -16.60 1.46 10.34
C CYS A 95 -17.53 2.16 9.35
N PHE A 96 -17.09 3.30 8.79
CA PHE A 96 -17.83 4.11 7.81
C PHE A 96 -18.37 3.28 6.64
N VAL A 97 -17.54 2.44 6.03
CA VAL A 97 -17.93 1.61 4.87
C VAL A 97 -19.04 0.62 5.23
N SER A 98 -19.08 0.12 6.48
CA SER A 98 -20.12 -0.80 6.93
C SER A 98 -21.45 -0.09 7.22
N GLN A 99 -21.43 1.22 7.41
CA GLN A 99 -22.59 2.05 7.69
C GLN A 99 -23.20 2.67 6.41
N LEU A 100 -22.58 2.46 5.24
CA LEU A 100 -23.09 2.97 3.96
C LEU A 100 -24.44 2.33 3.58
N PRO A 101 -25.38 3.10 3.01
CA PRO A 101 -26.64 2.55 2.51
C PRO A 101 -26.38 1.59 1.35
N LYS A 102 -27.32 0.67 1.08
CA LYS A 102 -27.25 -0.26 -0.05
C LYS A 102 -27.52 0.46 -1.39
N GLY A 103 -27.00 -0.10 -2.49
CA GLY A 103 -27.27 0.39 -3.86
C GLY A 103 -26.28 1.42 -4.41
N LEU A 104 -25.23 1.78 -3.66
CA LEU A 104 -24.18 2.68 -4.12
C LEU A 104 -23.21 1.99 -5.10
N ARG A 105 -22.30 2.79 -5.68
CA ARG A 105 -21.23 2.27 -6.53
C ARG A 105 -20.40 1.23 -5.77
N ARG A 106 -20.13 0.09 -6.43
CA ARG A 106 -19.43 -1.05 -5.82
C ARG A 106 -18.08 -0.67 -5.19
N SER A 107 -17.37 0.29 -5.78
CA SER A 107 -16.08 0.78 -5.29
C SER A 107 -16.17 1.43 -3.90
N LEU A 108 -17.32 2.00 -3.53
CA LEU A 108 -17.51 2.65 -2.22
C LEU A 108 -17.62 1.64 -1.07
N TYR A 109 -17.93 0.38 -1.37
CA TYR A 109 -18.00 -0.69 -0.36
C TYR A 109 -16.66 -1.40 -0.12
N ILE A 110 -15.59 -0.96 -0.78
CA ILE A 110 -14.26 -1.54 -0.61
C ILE A 110 -13.65 -0.97 0.68
N LYS A 111 -13.48 -1.83 1.69
CA LYS A 111 -12.65 -1.53 2.86
C LYS A 111 -11.21 -1.81 2.50
N ASP A 112 -10.41 -0.81 2.21
CA ASP A 112 -9.00 -1.00 1.89
C ASP A 112 -8.15 -1.27 3.15
N GLU A 113 -7.05 -2.00 2.96
CA GLU A 113 -6.06 -2.36 4.00
C GLU A 113 -4.70 -2.61 3.32
N ASP A 114 -4.47 -1.91 2.21
CA ASP A 114 -3.35 -2.16 1.31
C ASP A 114 -2.29 -1.09 1.49
N PHE A 115 -1.09 -1.48 1.94
CA PHE A 115 0.02 -0.55 2.14
C PHE A 115 0.41 0.21 0.86
N ARG A 116 0.14 -0.36 -0.33
CA ARG A 116 0.39 0.29 -1.60
C ARG A 116 -0.54 1.47 -1.81
N MET A 117 -1.82 1.33 -1.43
CA MET A 117 -2.79 2.43 -1.46
C MET A 117 -2.43 3.51 -0.44
N SER A 118 -1.93 3.08 0.73
CA SER A 118 -1.42 4.00 1.75
C SER A 118 -0.27 4.87 1.23
N PHE A 119 0.70 4.25 0.58
CA PHE A 119 1.85 4.96 -0.01
C PHE A 119 1.45 5.84 -1.20
N LEU A 120 0.65 5.32 -2.13
CA LEU A 120 0.33 6.03 -3.38
C LEU A 120 -0.70 7.15 -3.20
N TYR A 121 -1.67 6.97 -2.31
CA TYR A 121 -2.86 7.83 -2.24
C TYR A 121 -3.20 8.30 -0.83
N GLY A 122 -2.40 7.95 0.18
CA GLY A 122 -2.63 8.37 1.55
C GLY A 122 -3.78 7.64 2.26
N SER A 123 -4.21 6.49 1.75
CA SER A 123 -5.26 5.70 2.41
C SER A 123 -4.80 5.17 3.78
N TYR A 124 -5.65 5.32 4.78
CA TYR A 124 -5.34 4.87 6.14
C TYR A 124 -5.54 3.36 6.30
N ILE A 125 -4.47 2.67 6.70
CA ILE A 125 -4.47 1.24 6.97
C ILE A 125 -4.32 0.97 8.47
N THR A 126 -4.89 -0.11 8.97
CA THR A 126 -4.82 -0.50 10.38
C THR A 126 -3.60 -1.38 10.69
N LEU A 127 -2.91 -1.91 9.67
CA LEU A 127 -1.86 -2.93 9.81
C LEU A 127 -2.31 -4.22 10.50
N SER A 128 -3.61 -4.44 10.72
CA SER A 128 -4.10 -5.58 11.50
C SER A 128 -3.84 -6.94 10.85
N ASN A 129 -3.57 -6.96 9.53
CA ASN A 129 -3.32 -8.16 8.75
C ASN A 129 -2.06 -8.05 7.86
N ILE A 130 -1.09 -7.21 8.23
CA ILE A 130 0.17 -7.08 7.47
C ILE A 130 1.01 -8.36 7.58
N THR A 131 1.53 -8.82 6.45
CA THR A 131 2.33 -10.04 6.35
C THR A 131 3.83 -9.76 6.41
N PRO A 132 4.68 -10.73 6.79
CA PRO A 132 6.14 -10.55 6.78
C PRO A 132 6.71 -10.17 5.40
N ALA A 133 6.13 -10.69 4.32
CA ALA A 133 6.54 -10.36 2.95
C ALA A 133 6.23 -8.90 2.60
N GLU A 134 5.06 -8.39 2.99
CA GLU A 134 4.69 -6.99 2.81
C GLU A 134 5.60 -6.06 3.63
N LYS A 135 5.89 -6.41 4.89
CA LYS A 135 6.86 -5.69 5.72
C LYS A 135 8.22 -5.61 5.02
N LYS A 136 8.76 -6.74 4.59
CA LYS A 136 10.05 -6.77 3.88
C LYS A 136 10.02 -5.84 2.66
N ARG A 137 8.96 -5.90 1.85
CA ARG A 137 8.79 -5.05 0.66
C ARG A 137 8.75 -3.56 0.99
N ILE A 138 8.03 -3.15 2.05
CA ILE A 138 7.98 -1.75 2.50
C ILE A 138 9.39 -1.21 2.78
N ILE A 139 10.26 -2.00 3.43
CA ILE A 139 11.62 -1.56 3.74
C ILE A 139 12.52 -1.57 2.51
N GLU A 140 12.50 -2.65 1.73
CA GLU A 140 13.33 -2.79 0.53
C GLU A 140 13.09 -1.66 -0.46
N GLN A 141 11.83 -1.24 -0.60
CA GLN A 141 11.41 -0.17 -1.51
C GLN A 141 11.28 1.19 -0.82
N ARG A 142 11.59 1.29 0.48
CA ARG A 142 11.50 2.51 1.30
C ARG A 142 10.15 3.25 1.14
N LEU A 143 9.05 2.50 1.15
CA LEU A 143 7.71 3.05 0.90
C LEU A 143 7.30 3.97 2.06
N SER A 144 7.43 5.28 1.83
CA SER A 144 7.29 6.32 2.83
C SER A 144 6.77 7.61 2.17
N PRO A 145 5.79 8.32 2.76
CA PRO A 145 5.15 8.01 4.04
C PRO A 145 4.08 6.91 3.94
N LEU A 146 3.71 6.31 5.08
CA LEU A 146 2.53 5.47 5.24
C LEU A 146 1.50 6.15 6.14
N TYR A 147 0.22 5.86 5.92
CA TYR A 147 -0.91 6.43 6.66
C TYR A 147 -1.56 5.33 7.49
N ILE A 148 -1.42 5.42 8.82
CA ILE A 148 -1.76 4.33 9.73
C ILE A 148 -2.84 4.74 10.73
N SER A 149 -3.93 3.98 10.76
CA SER A 149 -5.03 4.16 11.70
C SER A 149 -4.75 3.40 13.00
N VAL A 150 -4.29 4.13 14.01
CA VAL A 150 -3.83 3.58 15.30
C VAL A 150 -5.00 3.37 16.26
N HIS A 151 -5.87 4.37 16.39
CA HIS A 151 -7.01 4.45 17.32
C HIS A 151 -6.64 4.44 18.82
N SER A 152 -5.76 3.55 19.27
CA SER A 152 -5.26 3.50 20.64
C SER A 152 -3.92 2.77 20.67
N THR A 153 -3.01 3.17 21.56
CA THR A 153 -1.77 2.39 21.83
C THR A 153 -2.01 1.26 22.84
N ASP A 154 -3.12 1.31 23.59
CA ASP A 154 -3.60 0.22 24.43
C ASP A 154 -4.21 -0.89 23.56
N ARG A 155 -3.66 -2.10 23.68
CA ARG A 155 -4.02 -3.25 22.85
C ARG A 155 -5.47 -3.69 23.04
N GLU A 156 -5.99 -3.68 24.25
CA GLU A 156 -7.35 -4.16 24.54
C GLU A 156 -8.39 -3.19 23.99
N ILE A 157 -8.18 -1.89 24.25
CA ILE A 157 -9.02 -0.82 23.70
C ILE A 157 -8.99 -0.88 22.17
N ARG A 158 -7.79 -0.99 21.58
CA ARG A 158 -7.64 -1.04 20.12
C ARG A 158 -8.35 -2.25 19.50
N ASN A 159 -8.19 -3.44 20.09
CA ASN A 159 -8.82 -4.65 19.58
C ASN A 159 -10.35 -4.57 19.64
N THR A 160 -10.88 -4.00 20.73
CA THR A 160 -12.32 -3.72 20.90
C THR A 160 -12.81 -2.77 19.81
N LEU A 161 -12.13 -1.63 19.63
CA LEU A 161 -12.45 -0.62 18.61
C LEU A 161 -12.44 -1.20 17.19
N LEU A 162 -11.48 -2.08 16.87
CA LEU A 162 -11.38 -2.74 15.57
C LEU A 162 -12.34 -3.93 15.39
N GLY A 163 -12.97 -4.41 16.46
CA GLY A 163 -13.69 -5.69 16.44
C GLY A 163 -12.80 -6.83 15.96
N ASN A 164 -11.52 -6.84 16.36
CA ASN A 164 -10.52 -7.83 15.96
C ASN A 164 -9.56 -8.16 17.11
N ASN A 165 -9.85 -9.25 17.82
CA ASN A 165 -9.04 -9.71 18.96
C ASN A 165 -7.63 -10.21 18.56
N ASN A 166 -7.44 -10.53 17.28
CA ASN A 166 -6.17 -11.02 16.74
C ASN A 166 -5.37 -9.91 16.02
N ALA A 167 -5.77 -8.65 16.16
CA ALA A 167 -5.03 -7.56 15.53
C ALA A 167 -3.58 -7.51 16.06
N ALA A 168 -2.65 -7.20 15.15
CA ALA A 168 -1.26 -7.01 15.50
C ALA A 168 -1.10 -5.89 16.55
N ASP A 169 -0.09 -6.06 17.39
CA ASP A 169 0.33 -5.06 18.37
C ASP A 169 0.91 -3.85 17.65
N ILE A 170 0.12 -2.77 17.61
CA ILE A 170 0.44 -1.58 16.84
C ILE A 170 1.75 -0.93 17.28
N MET A 171 2.09 -0.98 18.57
CA MET A 171 3.31 -0.37 19.10
C MET A 171 4.56 -1.09 18.59
N LYS A 172 4.49 -2.41 18.42
CA LYS A 172 5.57 -3.19 17.78
C LYS A 172 5.72 -2.82 16.32
N GLU A 173 4.61 -2.62 15.61
CA GLU A 173 4.64 -2.24 14.20
C GLU A 173 5.22 -0.84 13.98
N LEU A 174 4.76 0.15 14.75
CA LEU A 174 5.26 1.52 14.69
C LEU A 174 6.75 1.58 15.04
N LYS A 175 7.18 0.88 16.09
CA LYS A 175 8.60 0.79 16.46
C LYS A 175 9.45 0.18 15.34
N TRP A 176 8.94 -0.87 14.70
CA TRP A 176 9.65 -1.52 13.60
C TRP A 176 9.75 -0.61 12.37
N LEU A 177 8.68 0.09 11.99
CA LEU A 177 8.69 1.06 10.89
C LEU A 177 9.65 2.24 11.16
N ALA A 178 9.58 2.82 12.37
CA ALA A 178 10.44 3.92 12.78
C ALA A 178 11.92 3.51 12.79
N LYS A 179 12.25 2.30 13.28
CA LYS A 179 13.62 1.76 13.24
C LYS A 179 14.17 1.67 11.81
N ASN A 180 13.32 1.39 10.83
CA ASN A 180 13.68 1.33 9.41
C ASN A 180 13.48 2.66 8.67
N ARG A 181 13.29 3.77 9.40
CA ARG A 181 13.18 5.13 8.88
C ARG A 181 12.00 5.38 7.94
N ILE A 182 10.92 4.61 8.08
CA ILE A 182 9.67 4.85 7.35
C ILE A 182 8.89 5.95 8.07
N ARG A 183 8.56 7.04 7.36
CA ARG A 183 7.70 8.10 7.91
C ARG A 183 6.25 7.66 7.89
N ILE A 184 5.49 8.10 8.89
CA ILE A 184 4.14 7.68 9.15
C ILE A 184 3.29 8.91 9.54
N HIS A 185 2.12 9.00 8.94
CA HIS A 185 1.03 9.85 9.40
C HIS A 185 0.01 8.98 10.11
N VAL A 186 -0.32 9.28 11.36
CA VAL A 186 -1.24 8.44 12.14
C VAL A 186 -2.61 9.10 12.28
N GLN A 187 -3.65 8.26 12.32
CA GLN A 187 -5.03 8.67 12.61
C GLN A 187 -5.55 7.97 13.86
N ILE A 188 -6.28 8.72 14.66
CA ILE A 188 -7.05 8.24 15.81
C ILE A 188 -8.51 8.60 15.53
N VAL A 189 -9.33 7.59 15.27
CA VAL A 189 -10.80 7.78 15.35
C VAL A 189 -11.19 7.74 16.83
N LEU A 190 -11.67 8.86 17.34
CA LEU A 190 -12.00 9.09 18.74
C LEU A 190 -13.45 8.69 19.00
N CYS A 191 -13.65 7.65 19.79
CA CYS A 191 -14.95 7.10 20.19
C CYS A 191 -15.16 7.37 21.69
N PRO A 192 -16.13 8.22 22.07
CA PRO A 192 -16.41 8.53 23.48
C PRO A 192 -16.66 7.27 24.32
N GLY A 193 -16.07 7.23 25.52
CA GLY A 193 -16.15 6.09 26.45
C GLY A 193 -15.23 4.91 26.10
N TYR A 194 -14.46 4.98 25.01
CA TYR A 194 -13.50 3.92 24.62
C TYR A 194 -12.05 4.39 24.67
N ASN A 195 -11.73 5.44 23.90
CA ASN A 195 -10.34 5.92 23.72
C ASN A 195 -10.23 7.44 23.85
N ASP A 196 -11.10 8.06 24.65
CA ASP A 196 -11.14 9.48 24.99
C ASP A 196 -10.47 9.78 26.34
N GLY A 197 -10.48 11.06 26.72
CA GLY A 197 -9.89 11.56 27.97
C GLY A 197 -8.43 11.13 28.15
N ASP A 198 -8.14 10.53 29.31
CA ASP A 198 -6.80 10.07 29.66
C ASP A 198 -6.25 9.01 28.70
N LYS A 199 -7.12 8.18 28.10
CA LYS A 199 -6.69 7.15 27.13
C LYS A 199 -6.23 7.78 25.81
N LEU A 200 -6.89 8.85 25.37
CA LEU A 200 -6.44 9.64 24.22
C LEU A 200 -5.07 10.26 24.50
N MET A 201 -4.92 10.91 25.67
CA MET A 201 -3.67 11.56 26.06
C MET A 201 -2.52 10.55 26.15
N SER A 202 -2.75 9.38 26.73
CA SER A 202 -1.79 8.26 26.75
C SER A 202 -1.37 7.86 25.34
N THR A 203 -2.33 7.69 24.44
CA THR A 203 -2.09 7.33 23.03
C THR A 203 -1.24 8.38 22.32
N ILE A 204 -1.55 9.67 22.47
CA ILE A 204 -0.79 10.77 21.86
C ILE A 204 0.65 10.80 22.40
N ASN A 205 0.81 10.69 23.72
CA ASN A 205 2.13 10.68 24.36
C ASN A 205 3.00 9.50 23.92
N ASP A 206 2.40 8.33 23.74
CA ASP A 206 3.10 7.15 23.21
C ASP A 206 3.53 7.33 21.76
N LEU A 207 2.66 7.89 20.92
CA LEU A 207 2.94 8.15 19.52
C LEU A 207 4.02 9.24 19.34
N HIS A 208 4.01 10.26 20.18
CA HIS A 208 4.99 11.35 20.18
C HIS A 208 6.44 10.84 20.35
N LYS A 209 6.64 9.76 21.11
CA LYS A 209 7.97 9.13 21.31
C LYS A 209 8.62 8.63 20.01
N PHE A 210 7.86 8.49 18.92
CA PHE A 210 8.35 8.07 17.61
C PHE A 210 8.68 9.23 16.67
N TYR A 211 8.63 10.49 17.11
CA TYR A 211 9.12 11.62 16.32
C TYR A 211 10.62 11.41 15.94
N PRO A 212 11.04 11.72 14.69
CA PRO A 212 10.29 12.37 13.60
C PRO A 212 9.52 11.41 12.68
N TYR A 213 9.58 10.11 12.93
CA TYR A 213 8.99 9.10 12.05
C TYR A 213 7.47 9.03 12.14
N VAL A 214 6.88 9.24 13.33
CA VAL A 214 5.48 9.68 13.40
C VAL A 214 5.48 11.19 13.15
N SER A 215 5.17 11.57 11.91
CA SER A 215 5.26 12.95 11.42
C SER A 215 4.01 13.77 11.70
N SER A 216 2.84 13.16 11.85
CA SER A 216 1.61 13.84 12.26
C SER A 216 0.64 12.89 12.94
N ILE A 217 -0.22 13.43 13.81
CA ILE A 217 -1.32 12.73 14.46
C ILE A 217 -2.61 13.49 14.12
N ALA A 218 -3.54 12.81 13.43
CA ALA A 218 -4.88 13.33 13.16
C ALA A 218 -5.88 12.67 14.11
N VAL A 219 -6.67 13.45 14.83
CA VAL A 219 -7.76 12.95 15.69
C VAL A 219 -9.09 13.30 15.02
N VAL A 220 -9.91 12.28 14.78
CA VAL A 220 -11.21 12.39 14.10
C VAL A 220 -12.30 11.94 15.05
N PRO A 221 -13.13 12.84 15.58
CA PRO A 221 -14.26 12.47 16.42
C PRO A 221 -15.38 11.82 15.59
N VAL A 222 -16.07 10.83 16.17
CA VAL A 222 -17.28 10.19 15.63
C VAL A 222 -18.47 10.36 16.55
#